data_AF-A0A6J6AYT1-F1
#
_entry.id   AF-A0A6J6AYT1-F1
#
_cell.length_a   1.000
_cell.length_b   1.000
_cell.length_c   1.000
_cell.angle_alpha   90.00
_cell.angle_beta   90.00
_cell.angle_gamma   90.00
#
_symmetry.space_group_name_H-M   'P 1'
#
loop_
_entity.id
_entity.type
_entity.pdbx_description
1 polymer ?
#
loop_
_entity_poly.entity_id
_entity_poly.type
_entity_poly.pdbx_seq_one_letter_code
_entity_poly.pdbx_strand_id
1 'polypeptide(L)'
;MKKISLALLFILGFSMPSASADSPVVRITDRPHVNFVGTFVDNELATSLLPSGRLGALVSSISNTRKTWVIDPALVDEVTLMATGYVFDKKEDKEGQQAAKNWLERLKFSVGNSPVIALPYGNPDQTLAKRLAPSELRFYSAYSKTRLEAQLGRAVTTENGWGKGVSRLSYPLKALYSKNRQTLTGLSSLTSAQEVLDLRAHLAKVMNPALDKKNRSVFSYSAAVAVKKVSSKLRVSTGRYQLTSKTSKVPVTLINNFDTPTVVNLSLIPQNSRMQLENVNSVKLAAKSRQQLSIEIDVIAPGSTIVFAQFMNSKGQLVGEQTKLNLTATIIDSRVAWFTTGAAVLLFIGAITQSVRRIRRGRNEK
;
A
#
# COMPACT_ATOMS: atom_id res chain seq x y z
N MET A 1 -65.24 -49.52 -51.88
CA MET A 1 -65.19 -48.13 -52.40
C MET A 1 -65.63 -47.22 -51.24
N LYS A 2 -64.92 -46.23 -50.69
CA LYS A 2 -63.65 -45.53 -50.94
C LYS A 2 -63.04 -45.26 -49.54
N LYS A 3 -61.72 -45.42 -49.38
CA LYS A 3 -61.00 -45.02 -48.16
C LYS A 3 -60.70 -43.51 -48.27
N ILE A 4 -61.08 -42.71 -47.27
CA ILE A 4 -60.72 -41.30 -47.18
C ILE A 4 -59.53 -41.21 -46.23
N SER A 5 -58.36 -40.88 -46.78
CA SER A 5 -57.14 -40.62 -46.01
C SER A 5 -57.15 -39.18 -45.52
N LEU A 6 -57.05 -39.00 -44.20
CA LEU A 6 -56.91 -37.69 -43.56
C LEU A 6 -55.41 -37.33 -43.52
N ALA A 7 -55.00 -36.32 -44.28
CA ALA A 7 -53.63 -35.80 -44.24
C ALA A 7 -53.50 -34.79 -43.08
N LEU A 8 -52.68 -35.14 -42.07
CA LEU A 8 -52.26 -34.19 -41.03
C LEU A 8 -51.17 -33.27 -41.60
N LEU A 9 -51.45 -31.97 -41.66
CA LEU A 9 -50.49 -30.94 -42.00
C LEU A 9 -49.63 -30.62 -40.76
N PHE A 10 -48.38 -31.06 -40.75
CA PHE A 10 -47.40 -30.73 -39.70
C PHE A 10 -46.87 -29.31 -39.93
N ILE A 11 -47.29 -28.35 -39.12
CA ILE A 11 -46.73 -27.00 -39.12
C ILE A 11 -45.41 -27.04 -38.35
N LEU A 12 -44.29 -27.09 -39.08
CA LEU A 12 -42.95 -26.89 -38.54
C LEU A 12 -42.79 -25.42 -38.12
N GLY A 13 -42.93 -25.16 -36.83
CA GLY A 13 -42.60 -23.87 -36.23
C GLY A 13 -41.08 -23.63 -36.28
N PHE A 14 -40.61 -22.93 -37.31
CA PHE A 14 -39.29 -22.32 -37.29
C PHE A 14 -39.30 -21.19 -36.25
N SER A 15 -38.82 -21.48 -35.04
CA SER A 15 -38.40 -20.45 -34.09
C SER A 15 -37.20 -19.73 -34.69
N MET A 16 -37.44 -18.56 -35.30
CA MET A 16 -36.34 -17.69 -35.68
C MET A 16 -35.55 -17.34 -34.42
N PRO A 17 -34.21 -17.45 -34.42
CA PRO A 17 -33.42 -16.91 -33.32
C PRO A 17 -33.70 -15.41 -33.26
N SER A 18 -34.29 -14.96 -32.16
CA SER A 18 -34.47 -13.54 -31.87
C SER A 18 -33.07 -12.92 -31.78
N ALA A 19 -32.68 -12.22 -32.84
CA ALA A 19 -31.48 -11.40 -32.86
C ALA A 19 -31.63 -10.33 -31.76
N SER A 20 -30.92 -10.51 -30.64
CA SER A 20 -30.80 -9.46 -29.64
C SER A 20 -29.91 -8.37 -30.24
N ALA A 21 -30.50 -7.26 -30.66
CA ALA A 21 -29.74 -6.07 -31.03
C ALA A 21 -28.83 -5.69 -29.84
N ASP A 22 -27.53 -5.51 -30.11
CA ASP A 22 -26.56 -5.17 -29.08
C ASP A 22 -27.00 -3.87 -28.40
N SER A 23 -27.21 -3.92 -27.08
CA SER A 23 -27.70 -2.75 -26.35
C SER A 23 -26.63 -1.66 -26.39
N PRO A 24 -26.96 -0.41 -26.78
CA PRO A 24 -25.97 0.66 -26.91
C PRO A 24 -25.16 0.83 -25.62
N VAL A 25 -23.83 0.80 -25.75
CA VAL A 25 -22.89 0.88 -24.61
C VAL A 25 -22.50 2.32 -24.35
N VAL A 26 -22.80 2.83 -23.15
CA VAL A 26 -22.35 4.16 -22.68
C VAL A 26 -21.18 4.00 -21.73
N ARG A 27 -20.09 4.71 -22.02
CA ARG A 27 -18.83 4.61 -21.26
C ARG A 27 -18.57 5.87 -20.45
N ILE A 28 -18.67 5.76 -19.13
CA ILE A 28 -18.36 6.83 -18.19
C ILE A 28 -16.94 6.61 -17.69
N THR A 29 -15.99 7.13 -18.47
CA THR A 29 -14.55 7.00 -18.23
C THR A 29 -13.84 8.30 -18.58
N ASP A 30 -12.77 8.61 -17.87
CA ASP A 30 -11.85 9.70 -18.17
C ASP A 30 -10.41 9.32 -17.75
N ARG A 31 -9.45 10.20 -18.04
CA ARG A 31 -8.15 10.16 -17.37
C ARG A 31 -8.33 10.57 -15.90
N PRO A 32 -7.47 10.10 -14.99
CA PRO A 32 -7.43 10.60 -13.62
C PRO A 32 -7.12 12.11 -13.57
N HIS A 33 -7.86 12.85 -12.74
CA HIS A 33 -7.64 14.27 -12.45
C HIS A 33 -7.11 14.52 -11.04
N VAL A 34 -7.22 13.55 -10.12
CA VAL A 34 -6.74 13.69 -8.74
C VAL A 34 -5.52 12.82 -8.50
N ASN A 35 -4.39 13.45 -8.17
CA ASN A 35 -3.15 12.75 -7.86
C ASN A 35 -3.25 11.95 -6.54
N PHE A 36 -2.22 11.19 -6.21
CA PHE A 36 -2.23 10.31 -5.03
C PHE A 36 -2.11 11.04 -3.68
N VAL A 37 -1.91 12.36 -3.69
CA VAL A 37 -1.90 13.18 -2.46
C VAL A 37 -3.19 13.99 -2.30
N GLY A 38 -4.20 13.77 -3.17
CA GLY A 38 -5.53 14.37 -3.07
C GLY A 38 -5.66 15.73 -3.75
N THR A 39 -4.72 16.12 -4.63
CA THR A 39 -4.76 17.40 -5.35
C THR A 39 -5.21 17.20 -6.79
N PHE A 40 -6.09 18.07 -7.26
CA PHE A 40 -6.47 18.16 -8.67
C PHE A 40 -5.29 18.68 -9.50
N VAL A 41 -4.93 17.96 -10.57
CA VAL A 41 -3.80 18.33 -11.44
C VAL A 41 -4.19 19.31 -12.55
N ASP A 42 -5.49 19.47 -12.79
CA ASP A 42 -6.12 20.38 -13.74
C ASP A 42 -7.60 20.60 -13.35
N ASN A 43 -8.29 21.45 -14.10
CA ASN A 43 -9.73 21.71 -13.91
C ASN A 43 -10.58 21.32 -15.14
N GLU A 44 -10.07 20.47 -16.02
CA GLU A 44 -10.78 20.06 -17.24
C GLU A 44 -12.03 19.23 -16.91
N LEU A 45 -11.98 18.48 -15.81
CA LEU A 45 -13.11 17.69 -15.34
C LEU A 45 -14.35 18.57 -15.09
N ALA A 46 -14.18 19.75 -14.49
CA ALA A 46 -15.29 20.69 -14.25
C ALA A 46 -16.02 21.05 -15.56
N THR A 47 -15.26 21.33 -16.62
CA THR A 47 -15.81 21.65 -17.95
C THR A 47 -16.47 20.42 -18.59
N SER A 48 -15.87 19.24 -18.43
CA SER A 48 -16.38 17.98 -18.98
C SER A 48 -17.74 17.57 -18.38
N LEU A 49 -18.00 17.95 -17.12
CA LEU A 49 -19.23 17.62 -16.38
C LEU A 49 -20.41 18.53 -16.74
N LEU A 50 -20.17 19.70 -17.34
CA LEU A 50 -21.23 20.59 -17.81
C LEU A 50 -22.14 19.88 -18.83
N PRO A 51 -23.42 20.27 -18.99
CA PRO A 51 -24.34 19.61 -19.92
C PRO A 51 -23.84 19.53 -21.37
N SER A 52 -23.10 20.55 -21.82
CA SER A 52 -22.44 20.62 -23.12
C SER A 52 -21.06 19.92 -23.16
N GLY A 53 -20.52 19.57 -22.00
CA GLY A 53 -19.26 18.86 -21.86
C GLY A 53 -19.38 17.38 -22.21
N ARG A 54 -18.22 16.75 -22.43
CA ARG A 54 -18.14 15.35 -22.89
C ARG A 54 -18.86 14.38 -21.96
N LEU A 55 -18.63 14.45 -20.64
CA LEU A 55 -19.27 13.56 -19.67
C LEU A 55 -20.72 13.97 -19.39
N GLY A 56 -21.03 15.27 -19.42
CA GLY A 56 -22.39 15.76 -19.23
C GLY A 56 -23.32 15.36 -20.37
N ALA A 57 -22.86 15.38 -21.62
CA ALA A 57 -23.64 14.96 -22.78
C ALA A 57 -24.04 13.47 -22.70
N LEU A 58 -23.16 12.60 -22.18
CA LEU A 58 -23.44 11.16 -22.03
C LEU A 58 -24.61 10.89 -21.07
N VAL A 59 -24.66 11.63 -19.96
CA VAL A 59 -25.72 11.50 -18.93
C VAL A 59 -26.92 12.44 -19.16
N SER A 60 -26.92 13.20 -20.25
CA SER A 60 -28.06 14.06 -20.62
C SER A 60 -28.90 13.45 -21.75
N SER A 61 -28.47 12.31 -22.32
CA SER A 61 -29.17 11.65 -23.43
C SER A 61 -30.45 10.93 -22.98
N ILE A 62 -31.59 11.62 -23.10
CA ILE A 62 -32.93 11.08 -22.88
C ILE A 62 -33.29 10.19 -24.07
N SER A 63 -32.83 8.94 -24.06
CA SER A 63 -33.26 7.93 -25.04
C SER A 63 -34.00 6.82 -24.31
N ASN A 64 -35.13 6.39 -24.86
CA ASN A 64 -35.94 5.30 -24.32
C ASN A 64 -35.33 3.91 -24.59
N THR A 65 -34.22 3.83 -25.33
CA THR A 65 -33.49 2.58 -25.53
C THR A 65 -32.74 2.18 -24.27
N ARG A 66 -32.88 0.92 -23.86
CA ARG A 66 -32.09 0.34 -22.76
C ARG A 66 -30.60 0.34 -23.15
N LYS A 67 -29.76 0.94 -22.30
CA LYS A 67 -28.30 1.06 -22.51
C LYS A 67 -27.56 0.16 -21.54
N THR A 68 -26.35 -0.27 -21.91
CA THR A 68 -25.42 -0.89 -20.95
C THR A 68 -24.42 0.18 -20.52
N TRP A 69 -24.34 0.45 -19.22
CA TRP A 69 -23.42 1.45 -18.67
C TRP A 69 -22.12 0.79 -18.25
N VAL A 70 -21.01 1.30 -18.74
CA VAL A 70 -19.66 0.86 -18.37
C VAL A 70 -18.98 2.02 -17.66
N ILE A 71 -18.78 1.90 -16.35
CA ILE A 71 -18.42 3.04 -15.49
C ILE A 71 -17.07 2.75 -14.82
N ASP A 72 -16.16 3.73 -14.86
CA ASP A 72 -14.98 3.75 -14.00
C ASP A 72 -15.33 4.36 -12.63
N PRO A 73 -15.31 3.59 -11.53
CA PRO A 73 -15.69 4.11 -10.22
C PRO A 73 -14.71 5.16 -9.67
N ALA A 74 -13.45 5.17 -10.14
CA ALA A 74 -12.49 6.19 -9.74
C ALA A 74 -12.86 7.57 -10.28
N LEU A 75 -13.43 7.65 -11.48
CA LEU A 75 -13.98 8.91 -12.01
C LEU A 75 -15.14 9.39 -11.13
N VAL A 76 -16.04 8.50 -10.74
CA VAL A 76 -17.18 8.85 -9.87
C VAL A 76 -16.71 9.32 -8.49
N ASP A 77 -15.63 8.74 -7.94
CA ASP A 77 -15.00 9.22 -6.70
C ASP A 77 -14.42 10.63 -6.87
N GLU A 78 -13.73 10.92 -7.98
CA GLU A 78 -13.18 12.25 -8.26
C GLU A 78 -14.29 13.31 -8.40
N VAL A 79 -15.40 12.98 -9.08
CA VAL A 79 -16.56 13.88 -9.16
C VAL A 79 -17.23 14.05 -7.80
N THR A 80 -17.29 12.99 -6.99
CA THR A 80 -17.81 13.07 -5.60
C THR A 80 -16.93 14.00 -4.75
N LEU A 81 -15.61 13.93 -4.90
CA LEU A 81 -14.67 14.84 -4.24
C LEU A 81 -14.87 16.29 -4.69
N MET A 82 -15.12 16.54 -5.99
CA MET A 82 -15.47 17.88 -6.47
C MET A 82 -16.76 18.39 -5.84
N ALA A 83 -17.77 17.53 -5.68
CA ALA A 83 -19.06 17.88 -5.11
C ALA A 83 -19.00 18.27 -3.63
N THR A 84 -18.03 17.75 -2.86
CA THR A 84 -17.82 18.17 -1.45
C THR A 84 -17.14 19.53 -1.33
N GLY A 85 -16.58 20.05 -2.42
CA GLY A 85 -15.81 21.29 -2.47
C GLY A 85 -14.33 20.99 -2.73
N TYR A 86 -13.74 21.70 -3.69
CA TYR A 86 -12.35 21.51 -4.09
C TYR A 86 -11.69 22.84 -4.44
N VAL A 87 -10.36 22.83 -4.41
CA VAL A 87 -9.52 23.99 -4.72
C VAL A 87 -8.72 23.69 -5.97
N PHE A 88 -8.76 24.61 -6.91
CA PHE A 88 -7.89 24.64 -8.08
C PHE A 88 -7.23 26.01 -8.19
N ASP A 89 -5.94 26.04 -8.51
CA ASP A 89 -5.14 27.28 -8.57
C ASP A 89 -5.31 28.20 -7.33
N LYS A 90 -5.29 27.59 -6.14
CA LYS A 90 -5.46 28.26 -4.82
C LYS A 90 -6.80 28.96 -4.62
N LYS A 91 -7.78 28.71 -5.48
CA LYS A 91 -9.14 29.25 -5.36
C LYS A 91 -10.15 28.12 -5.28
N GLU A 92 -11.19 28.33 -4.48
CA GLU A 92 -12.36 27.45 -4.51
C GLU A 92 -13.07 27.60 -5.84
N ASP A 93 -13.44 26.47 -6.44
CA ASP A 93 -14.24 26.46 -7.66
C ASP A 93 -15.68 26.00 -7.34
N LYS A 94 -16.52 26.98 -7.03
CA LYS A 94 -17.93 26.75 -6.68
C LYS A 94 -18.77 26.34 -7.88
N GLU A 95 -18.40 26.80 -9.08
CA GLU A 95 -19.11 26.43 -10.31
C GLU A 95 -18.84 24.97 -10.65
N GLY A 96 -17.57 24.55 -10.60
CA GLY A 96 -17.19 23.15 -10.75
C GLY A 96 -17.79 22.24 -9.68
N GLN A 97 -17.90 22.70 -8.44
CA GLN A 97 -18.60 21.98 -7.37
C GLN A 97 -20.08 21.76 -7.74
N GLN A 98 -20.77 22.80 -8.20
CA GLN A 98 -22.18 22.69 -8.58
C GLN A 98 -22.37 21.80 -9.82
N ALA A 99 -21.47 21.91 -10.81
CA ALA A 99 -21.47 21.04 -11.98
C ALA A 99 -21.32 19.56 -11.58
N ALA A 100 -20.45 19.25 -10.63
CA ALA A 100 -20.26 17.90 -10.10
C ALA A 100 -21.52 17.36 -9.39
N LYS A 101 -22.16 18.15 -8.52
CA LYS A 101 -23.43 17.78 -7.87
C LYS A 101 -24.50 17.44 -8.90
N ASN A 102 -24.73 18.36 -9.85
CA ASN A 102 -25.73 18.19 -10.90
C ASN A 102 -25.44 16.95 -11.76
N TRP A 103 -24.16 16.70 -12.08
CA TRP A 103 -23.77 15.56 -12.90
C TRP A 103 -23.99 14.22 -12.19
N LEU A 104 -23.70 14.12 -10.88
CA LEU A 104 -23.92 12.89 -10.10
C LEU A 104 -25.41 12.53 -10.03
N GLU A 105 -26.28 13.51 -9.85
CA GLU A 105 -27.74 13.31 -9.86
C GLU A 105 -28.21 12.81 -11.24
N ARG A 106 -27.74 13.45 -12.32
CA ARG A 106 -28.05 13.05 -13.70
C ARG A 106 -27.54 11.65 -14.04
N LEU A 107 -26.35 11.29 -13.56
CA LEU A 107 -25.80 9.94 -13.74
C LEU A 107 -26.74 8.90 -13.09
N LYS A 108 -27.11 9.10 -11.81
CA LYS A 108 -27.99 8.17 -11.10
C LYS A 108 -29.34 8.03 -11.80
N PHE A 109 -29.94 9.14 -12.20
CA PHE A 109 -31.21 9.16 -12.93
C PHE A 109 -31.10 8.40 -14.27
N SER A 110 -30.05 8.67 -15.05
CA SER A 110 -29.86 8.09 -16.39
C SER A 110 -29.52 6.59 -16.36
N VAL A 111 -28.80 6.15 -15.33
CA VAL A 111 -28.52 4.73 -15.12
C VAL A 111 -29.81 3.98 -14.82
N GLY A 112 -30.70 4.54 -13.98
CA GLY A 112 -32.00 3.96 -13.66
C GLY A 112 -31.89 2.47 -13.28
N ASN A 113 -32.61 1.60 -13.98
CA ASN A 113 -32.55 0.13 -13.85
C ASN A 113 -31.73 -0.56 -14.96
N SER A 114 -30.96 0.20 -15.73
CA SER A 114 -30.12 -0.33 -16.81
C SER A 114 -29.00 -1.24 -16.26
N PRO A 115 -28.47 -2.19 -17.05
CA PRO A 115 -27.26 -2.94 -16.69
C PRO A 115 -26.07 -2.01 -16.47
N VAL A 116 -25.29 -2.27 -15.42
CA VAL A 116 -24.08 -1.50 -15.08
C VAL A 116 -22.91 -2.45 -14.89
N ILE A 117 -21.84 -2.18 -15.62
CA ILE A 117 -20.57 -2.89 -15.58
C ILE A 117 -19.53 -1.95 -14.97
N ALA A 118 -19.02 -2.31 -13.80
CA ALA A 118 -17.91 -1.60 -13.16
C ALA A 118 -16.59 -2.02 -13.83
N LEU A 119 -15.84 -1.04 -14.32
CA LEU A 119 -14.46 -1.23 -14.75
C LEU A 119 -13.53 -1.41 -13.54
N PRO A 120 -12.35 -2.05 -13.70
CA PRO A 120 -11.34 -2.03 -12.66
C PRO A 120 -10.95 -0.59 -12.31
N TYR A 121 -10.65 -0.35 -11.04
CA TYR A 121 -10.61 0.99 -10.45
C TYR A 121 -9.56 1.85 -11.16
N GLY A 122 -9.94 3.03 -11.64
CA GLY A 122 -9.02 3.90 -12.37
C GLY A 122 -8.78 3.50 -13.83
N ASN A 123 -9.57 2.56 -14.34
CA ASN A 123 -9.57 2.06 -15.71
C ASN A 123 -8.14 1.78 -16.25
N PRO A 124 -7.36 0.91 -15.59
CA PRO A 124 -6.03 0.55 -16.05
C PRO A 124 -6.11 -0.21 -17.39
N ASP A 125 -5.04 -0.13 -18.19
CA ASP A 125 -4.81 -1.11 -19.25
C ASP A 125 -4.78 -2.52 -18.63
N GLN A 126 -5.85 -3.29 -18.86
CA GLN A 126 -6.05 -4.58 -18.23
C GLN A 126 -5.03 -5.62 -18.71
N THR A 127 -4.54 -5.51 -19.95
CA THR A 127 -3.51 -6.39 -20.49
C THR A 127 -2.19 -6.16 -19.78
N LEU A 128 -1.82 -4.88 -19.59
CA LEU A 128 -0.63 -4.53 -18.82
C LEU A 128 -0.77 -4.91 -17.35
N ALA A 129 -1.91 -4.59 -16.72
CA ALA A 129 -2.17 -4.90 -15.32
C ALA A 129 -2.11 -6.43 -15.06
N LYS A 130 -2.74 -7.23 -15.93
CA LYS A 130 -2.68 -8.70 -15.86
C LYS A 130 -1.26 -9.24 -15.98
N ARG A 131 -0.45 -8.65 -16.87
CA ARG A 131 0.96 -9.03 -17.07
C ARG A 131 1.85 -8.68 -15.88
N LEU A 132 1.63 -7.52 -15.27
CA LEU A 132 2.44 -7.05 -14.14
C LEU A 132 2.04 -7.68 -12.81
N ALA A 133 0.74 -7.90 -12.58
CA ALA A 133 0.21 -8.51 -11.37
C ALA A 133 -1.25 -8.97 -11.57
N PRO A 134 -1.50 -10.24 -11.94
CA PRO A 134 -2.85 -10.73 -12.19
C PRO A 134 -3.75 -10.74 -10.94
N SER A 135 -3.16 -10.90 -9.75
CA SER A 135 -3.89 -10.79 -8.48
C SER A 135 -4.35 -9.36 -8.18
N GLU A 136 -3.58 -8.34 -8.58
CA GLU A 136 -3.98 -6.94 -8.40
C GLU A 136 -5.13 -6.57 -9.32
N LEU A 137 -5.15 -7.06 -10.57
CA LEU A 137 -6.28 -6.79 -11.47
C LEU A 137 -7.60 -7.31 -10.88
N ARG A 138 -7.59 -8.51 -10.28
CA ARG A 138 -8.76 -9.04 -9.56
C ARG A 138 -9.15 -8.16 -8.37
N PHE A 139 -8.16 -7.71 -7.61
CA PHE A 139 -8.39 -6.79 -6.49
C PHE A 139 -9.00 -5.47 -6.95
N TYR A 140 -8.51 -4.86 -8.04
CA TYR A 140 -9.06 -3.63 -8.61
C TYR A 140 -10.51 -3.80 -9.04
N SER A 141 -10.86 -4.91 -9.70
CA SER A 141 -12.24 -5.20 -10.08
C SER A 141 -13.15 -5.41 -8.85
N ALA A 142 -12.70 -6.17 -7.86
CA ALA A 142 -13.49 -6.40 -6.63
C ALA A 142 -13.72 -5.11 -5.85
N TYR A 143 -12.67 -4.30 -5.67
CA TYR A 143 -12.74 -2.99 -5.03
C TYR A 143 -13.71 -2.06 -5.77
N SER A 144 -13.65 -2.06 -7.10
CA SER A 144 -14.52 -1.25 -7.97
C SER A 144 -15.98 -1.61 -7.84
N LYS A 145 -16.29 -2.91 -7.75
CA LYS A 145 -17.65 -3.38 -7.55
C LYS A 145 -18.23 -2.76 -6.28
N THR A 146 -17.57 -2.98 -5.15
CA THR A 146 -18.03 -2.49 -3.85
C THR A 146 -18.15 -0.97 -3.83
N ARG A 147 -17.20 -0.25 -4.44
CA ARG A 147 -17.24 1.22 -4.53
C ARG A 147 -18.41 1.71 -5.37
N LEU A 148 -18.60 1.17 -6.57
CA LEU A 148 -19.67 1.62 -7.46
C LEU A 148 -21.06 1.25 -6.94
N GLU A 149 -21.21 0.10 -6.30
CA GLU A 149 -22.47 -0.28 -5.63
C GLU A 149 -22.83 0.73 -4.53
N ALA A 150 -21.85 1.14 -3.72
CA ALA A 150 -22.05 2.18 -2.72
C ALA A 150 -22.38 3.55 -3.33
N GLN A 151 -21.71 3.93 -4.43
CA GLN A 151 -21.94 5.21 -5.12
C GLN A 151 -23.34 5.28 -5.76
N LEU A 152 -23.80 4.20 -6.39
CA LEU A 152 -25.08 4.13 -7.11
C LEU A 152 -26.25 3.66 -6.24
N GLY A 153 -26.00 3.05 -5.08
CA GLY A 153 -27.04 2.48 -4.21
C GLY A 153 -27.73 1.24 -4.80
N ARG A 154 -27.05 0.51 -5.70
CA ARG A 154 -27.59 -0.69 -6.36
C ARG A 154 -26.49 -1.65 -6.80
N ALA A 155 -26.85 -2.91 -7.02
CA ALA A 155 -25.93 -3.93 -7.50
C ALA A 155 -25.38 -3.63 -8.90
N VAL A 156 -24.11 -3.98 -9.13
CA VAL A 156 -23.43 -3.87 -10.43
C VAL A 156 -22.69 -5.17 -10.77
N THR A 157 -22.35 -5.36 -12.03
CA THR A 157 -21.51 -6.48 -12.47
C THR A 157 -20.08 -6.03 -12.71
N THR A 158 -19.14 -6.98 -12.66
CA THR A 158 -17.75 -6.76 -13.07
C THR A 158 -17.36 -7.83 -14.05
N GLU A 159 -16.81 -7.42 -15.19
CA GLU A 159 -16.31 -8.34 -16.20
C GLU A 159 -15.03 -7.77 -16.81
N ASN A 160 -14.03 -8.63 -17.00
CA ASN A 160 -12.78 -8.25 -17.64
C ASN A 160 -12.99 -8.06 -19.15
N GLY A 161 -12.16 -7.24 -19.80
CA GLY A 161 -12.23 -7.00 -21.25
C GLY A 161 -13.10 -5.82 -21.67
N TRP A 162 -13.89 -5.24 -20.75
CA TRP A 162 -14.64 -4.02 -21.03
C TRP A 162 -13.76 -2.76 -21.08
N GLY A 163 -12.56 -2.78 -20.50
CA GLY A 163 -11.60 -1.66 -20.59
C GLY A 163 -11.03 -1.50 -21.99
N LYS A 164 -10.84 -0.26 -22.45
CA LYS A 164 -10.28 0.06 -23.77
C LYS A 164 -9.00 0.87 -23.64
N GLY A 165 -8.07 0.67 -24.58
CA GLY A 165 -6.84 1.44 -24.71
C GLY A 165 -5.58 0.69 -24.25
N VAL A 166 -4.42 1.24 -24.62
CA VAL A 166 -3.10 0.68 -24.30
C VAL A 166 -2.29 1.70 -23.52
N SER A 167 -1.77 1.29 -22.36
CA SER A 167 -0.97 2.15 -21.52
C SER A 167 0.46 2.27 -22.02
N ARG A 168 0.92 3.50 -22.21
CA ARG A 168 2.32 3.83 -22.56
C ARG A 168 3.21 3.98 -21.32
N LEU A 169 2.97 3.21 -20.26
CA LEU A 169 3.80 3.21 -19.05
C LEU A 169 5.22 2.76 -19.39
N SER A 170 6.20 3.62 -19.13
CA SER A 170 7.61 3.33 -19.44
C SER A 170 8.17 2.28 -18.48
N TYR A 171 9.28 1.64 -18.87
CA TYR A 171 9.94 0.63 -18.04
C TYR A 171 10.30 1.13 -16.63
N PRO A 172 10.91 2.32 -16.43
CA PRO A 172 11.18 2.83 -15.09
C PRO A 172 9.92 2.99 -14.24
N LEU A 173 8.81 3.43 -14.84
CA LEU A 173 7.54 3.61 -14.12
C LEU A 173 6.85 2.28 -13.82
N LYS A 174 7.03 1.24 -14.65
CA LYS A 174 6.60 -0.13 -14.32
C LYS A 174 7.36 -0.70 -13.11
N ALA A 175 8.65 -0.43 -13.02
CA ALA A 175 9.46 -0.82 -11.85
C ALA A 175 8.99 -0.08 -10.59
N LEU A 176 8.72 1.23 -10.69
CA LEU A 176 8.19 2.04 -9.60
C LEU A 176 6.81 1.54 -9.13
N TYR A 177 5.89 1.27 -10.06
CA TYR A 177 4.59 0.65 -9.76
C TYR A 177 4.77 -0.69 -9.04
N SER A 178 5.68 -1.55 -9.52
CA SER A 178 5.90 -2.87 -8.93
C SER A 178 6.42 -2.78 -7.49
N LYS A 179 7.34 -1.85 -7.21
CA LYS A 179 7.83 -1.56 -5.86
C LYS A 179 6.70 -1.07 -4.95
N ASN A 180 5.96 -0.05 -5.39
CA ASN A 180 4.83 0.52 -4.64
C ASN A 180 3.76 -0.54 -4.32
N ARG A 181 3.41 -1.35 -5.32
CA ARG A 181 2.48 -2.47 -5.17
C ARG A 181 2.98 -3.46 -4.12
N GLN A 182 4.23 -3.91 -4.20
CA GLN A 182 4.79 -4.87 -3.23
C GLN A 182 4.72 -4.32 -1.80
N THR A 183 5.05 -3.04 -1.60
CA THR A 183 4.92 -2.38 -0.30
C THR A 183 3.48 -2.41 0.21
N LEU A 184 2.49 -2.05 -0.61
CA LEU A 184 1.09 -2.02 -0.19
C LEU A 184 0.48 -3.41 -0.01
N THR A 185 0.81 -4.37 -0.88
CA THR A 185 0.39 -5.77 -0.70
C THR A 185 0.95 -6.33 0.61
N GLY A 186 2.23 -6.05 0.91
CA GLY A 186 2.85 -6.39 2.18
C GLY A 186 2.14 -5.75 3.37
N LEU A 187 1.90 -4.44 3.33
CA LEU A 187 1.18 -3.73 4.40
C LEU A 187 -0.24 -4.28 4.59
N SER A 188 -0.97 -4.55 3.51
CA SER A 188 -2.33 -5.11 3.56
C SER A 188 -2.37 -6.53 4.15
N SER A 189 -1.22 -7.21 4.27
CA SER A 189 -1.13 -8.48 4.99
C SER A 189 -0.94 -8.34 6.50
N LEU A 190 -0.60 -7.13 6.98
CA LEU A 190 -0.38 -6.82 8.40
C LEU A 190 -1.54 -6.03 9.02
N THR A 191 -2.18 -5.17 8.22
CA THR A 191 -3.23 -4.24 8.68
C THR A 191 -4.45 -4.26 7.77
N SER A 192 -5.63 -4.04 8.37
CA SER A 192 -6.91 -3.85 7.68
C SER A 192 -7.27 -2.38 7.46
N ALA A 193 -6.34 -1.45 7.67
CA ALA A 193 -6.58 -0.02 7.52
C ALA A 193 -7.11 0.33 6.11
N GLN A 194 -8.26 1.00 6.05
CA GLN A 194 -8.93 1.34 4.79
C GLN A 194 -8.05 2.18 3.86
N GLU A 195 -7.24 3.09 4.42
CA GLU A 195 -6.31 3.91 3.64
C GLU A 195 -5.26 3.09 2.86
N VAL A 196 -4.87 1.91 3.35
CA VAL A 196 -3.94 1.01 2.65
C VAL A 196 -4.63 0.34 1.47
N LEU A 197 -5.87 -0.13 1.68
CA LEU A 197 -6.69 -0.75 0.64
C LEU A 197 -7.03 0.26 -0.47
N ASP A 198 -7.43 1.47 -0.07
CA ASP A 198 -7.73 2.57 -0.97
C ASP A 198 -6.48 2.92 -1.78
N LEU A 199 -5.35 3.21 -1.14
CA LEU A 199 -4.12 3.56 -1.85
C LEU A 199 -3.65 2.45 -2.80
N ARG A 200 -3.83 1.18 -2.41
CA ARG A 200 -3.53 0.02 -3.27
C ARG A 200 -4.40 0.03 -4.52
N ALA A 201 -5.70 0.28 -4.39
CA ALA A 201 -6.62 0.36 -5.53
C ALA A 201 -6.27 1.54 -6.45
N HIS A 202 -5.94 2.69 -5.87
CA HIS A 202 -5.52 3.87 -6.63
C HIS A 202 -4.29 3.62 -7.50
N LEU A 203 -3.38 2.69 -7.16
CA LEU A 203 -2.19 2.40 -7.97
C LEU A 203 -2.54 2.04 -9.42
N ALA A 204 -3.72 1.49 -9.68
CA ALA A 204 -4.21 1.19 -11.01
C ALA A 204 -4.26 2.44 -11.93
N LYS A 205 -4.50 3.63 -11.36
CA LYS A 205 -4.59 4.90 -12.12
C LYS A 205 -3.34 5.18 -12.94
N VAL A 206 -2.14 4.76 -12.49
CA VAL A 206 -0.89 4.99 -13.26
C VAL A 206 -0.85 4.22 -14.58
N MET A 207 -1.66 3.16 -14.70
CA MET A 207 -1.80 2.34 -15.90
C MET A 207 -2.97 2.79 -16.79
N ASN A 208 -3.69 3.86 -16.45
CA ASN A 208 -4.79 4.34 -17.27
C ASN A 208 -4.27 4.76 -18.68
N PRO A 209 -4.89 4.25 -19.77
CA PRO A 209 -4.41 4.50 -21.13
C PRO A 209 -4.65 5.94 -21.61
N ALA A 210 -5.58 6.68 -21.00
CA ALA A 210 -5.88 8.07 -21.36
C ALA A 210 -4.86 9.09 -20.82
N LEU A 211 -3.92 8.67 -19.96
CA LEU A 211 -2.86 9.56 -19.47
C LEU A 211 -1.86 9.91 -20.59
N ASP A 212 -1.51 11.18 -20.74
CA ASP A 212 -0.35 11.58 -21.53
C ASP A 212 0.98 11.25 -20.82
N LYS A 213 2.12 11.54 -21.47
CA LYS A 213 3.46 11.27 -20.92
C LYS A 213 3.75 12.06 -19.63
N LYS A 214 3.37 13.33 -19.57
CA LYS A 214 3.61 14.23 -18.44
C LYS A 214 2.78 13.78 -17.24
N ASN A 215 1.47 13.67 -17.42
CA ASN A 215 0.54 13.26 -16.37
C ASN A 215 0.85 11.86 -15.86
N ARG A 216 1.19 10.89 -16.71
CA ARG A 216 1.62 9.56 -16.26
C ARG A 216 2.83 9.60 -15.31
N SER A 217 3.79 10.49 -15.59
CA SER A 217 4.95 10.68 -14.73
C SER A 217 4.54 11.30 -13.38
N VAL A 218 3.74 12.38 -13.41
CA VAL A 218 3.20 13.05 -12.21
C VAL A 218 2.46 12.06 -11.30
N PHE A 219 1.55 11.27 -11.87
CA PHE A 219 0.79 10.27 -11.12
C PHE A 219 1.70 9.19 -10.52
N SER A 220 2.66 8.68 -11.28
CA SER A 220 3.58 7.64 -10.80
C SER A 220 4.48 8.13 -9.65
N TYR A 221 5.00 9.35 -9.71
CA TYR A 221 5.81 9.92 -8.62
C TYR A 221 4.96 10.28 -7.40
N SER A 222 3.77 10.88 -7.60
CA SER A 222 2.86 11.14 -6.49
C SER A 222 2.42 9.85 -5.79
N ALA A 223 2.23 8.75 -6.52
CA ALA A 223 1.96 7.43 -5.94
C ALA A 223 3.09 6.98 -5.01
N ALA A 224 4.35 7.14 -5.43
CA ALA A 224 5.49 6.79 -4.59
C ALA A 224 5.55 7.63 -3.31
N VAL A 225 5.23 8.93 -3.39
CA VAL A 225 5.15 9.81 -2.22
C VAL A 225 4.05 9.36 -1.26
N ALA A 226 2.84 9.07 -1.78
CA ALA A 226 1.73 8.59 -0.97
C ALA A 226 2.01 7.24 -0.31
N VAL A 227 2.61 6.29 -1.06
CA VAL A 227 3.00 4.98 -0.53
C VAL A 227 4.03 5.11 0.57
N LYS A 228 5.06 5.96 0.40
CA LYS A 228 6.05 6.24 1.44
C LYS A 228 5.41 6.84 2.70
N LYS A 229 4.46 7.77 2.52
CA LYS A 229 3.73 8.39 3.63
C LYS A 229 2.94 7.33 4.41
N VAL A 230 2.15 6.50 3.73
CA VAL A 230 1.35 5.45 4.35
C VAL A 230 2.22 4.36 4.98
N SER A 231 3.28 3.91 4.30
CA SER A 231 4.18 2.88 4.84
C SER A 231 4.90 3.33 6.11
N SER A 232 5.23 4.62 6.23
CA SER A 232 5.88 5.19 7.42
C SER A 232 4.99 5.20 8.67
N LYS A 233 3.68 4.93 8.55
CA LYS A 233 2.77 4.81 9.69
C LYS A 233 3.03 3.56 10.53
N LEU A 234 3.55 2.50 9.91
CA LEU A 234 3.97 1.28 10.60
C LEU A 234 5.48 1.14 10.46
N ARG A 235 6.21 1.46 11.53
CA ARG A 235 7.67 1.46 11.51
C ARG A 235 8.30 1.08 12.84
N VAL A 236 9.56 0.69 12.77
CA VAL A 236 10.46 0.57 13.93
C VAL A 236 11.10 1.93 14.17
N SER A 237 11.29 2.32 15.43
CA SER A 237 12.07 3.52 15.76
C SER A 237 13.55 3.26 15.52
N THR A 238 14.27 4.25 14.99
CA THR A 238 15.73 4.23 14.99
C THR A 238 16.27 4.33 16.42
N GLY A 239 17.46 3.79 16.65
CA GLY A 239 18.09 3.80 17.95
C GLY A 239 19.61 3.68 17.88
N ARG A 240 20.28 4.13 18.94
CA ARG A 240 21.72 3.93 19.20
C ARG A 240 21.85 3.34 20.59
N TYR A 241 22.56 2.22 20.71
CA TYR A 241 22.66 1.47 21.95
C TYR A 241 24.10 1.12 22.27
N GLN A 242 24.49 1.36 23.52
CA GLN A 242 25.78 0.96 24.07
C GLN A 242 25.60 -0.29 24.91
N LEU A 243 26.36 -1.34 24.61
CA LEU A 243 26.32 -2.62 25.30
C LEU A 243 27.61 -2.83 26.09
N THR A 244 27.49 -3.01 27.40
CA THR A 244 28.61 -3.22 28.33
C THR A 244 28.69 -4.65 28.86
N SER A 245 27.69 -5.48 28.55
CA SER A 245 27.54 -6.84 29.07
C SER A 245 27.41 -7.85 27.93
N LYS A 246 27.79 -9.11 28.19
CA LYS A 246 27.66 -10.23 27.22
C LYS A 246 26.24 -10.39 26.72
N THR A 247 25.25 -10.31 27.60
CA THR A 247 23.84 -10.33 27.25
C THR A 247 23.22 -9.03 27.72
N SER A 248 22.49 -8.34 26.85
CA SER A 248 21.88 -7.04 27.13
C SER A 248 20.46 -6.96 26.59
N LYS A 249 19.58 -6.30 27.34
CA LYS A 249 18.19 -6.05 26.93
C LYS A 249 18.07 -4.64 26.35
N VAL A 250 17.82 -4.56 25.06
CA VAL A 250 17.72 -3.31 24.31
C VAL A 250 16.26 -2.93 24.07
N PRO A 251 15.82 -1.73 24.46
CA PRO A 251 14.47 -1.29 24.21
C PRO A 251 14.29 -0.85 22.75
N VAL A 252 13.48 -1.58 21.98
CA VAL A 252 13.12 -1.22 20.60
C VAL A 252 11.66 -0.80 20.54
N THR A 253 11.41 0.44 20.14
CA THR A 253 10.05 0.96 19.99
C THR A 253 9.48 0.63 18.62
N LEU A 254 8.30 0.01 18.61
CA LEU A 254 7.46 -0.22 17.44
C LEU A 254 6.33 0.80 17.42
N ILE A 255 6.04 1.34 16.23
CA ILE A 255 5.06 2.42 16.05
C ILE A 255 4.00 1.94 15.07
N ASN A 256 2.74 2.01 15.48
CA ASN A 256 1.57 1.83 14.63
C ASN A 256 0.69 3.09 14.67
N ASN A 257 0.75 3.90 13.62
CA ASN A 257 -0.08 5.09 13.45
C ASN A 257 -1.35 4.82 12.61
N PHE A 258 -1.68 3.56 12.30
CA PHE A 258 -2.95 3.21 11.68
C PHE A 258 -4.09 3.25 12.71
N ASP A 259 -5.31 3.49 12.22
CA ASP A 259 -6.55 3.40 13.01
C ASP A 259 -6.96 1.97 13.37
N THR A 260 -6.21 0.97 12.89
CA THR A 260 -6.48 -0.45 13.10
C THR A 260 -5.33 -1.13 13.86
N PRO A 261 -5.63 -2.11 14.73
CA PRO A 261 -4.61 -2.95 15.32
C PRO A 261 -3.90 -3.76 14.22
N THR A 262 -2.62 -4.06 14.44
CA THR A 262 -1.75 -4.74 13.47
C THR A 262 -1.00 -5.86 14.18
N VAL A 263 -0.86 -7.02 13.55
CA VAL A 263 -0.02 -8.12 14.06
C VAL A 263 1.20 -8.24 13.17
N VAL A 264 2.39 -8.20 13.77
CA VAL A 264 3.66 -8.18 13.05
C VAL A 264 4.66 -9.18 13.62
N ASN A 265 5.50 -9.72 12.75
CA ASN A 265 6.78 -10.30 13.15
C ASN A 265 7.86 -9.23 12.93
N LEU A 266 8.90 -9.22 13.75
CA LEU A 266 10.03 -8.32 13.65
C LEU A 266 11.26 -9.14 13.26
N SER A 267 11.72 -8.95 12.02
CA SER A 267 12.99 -9.47 11.55
C SER A 267 14.12 -8.56 12.04
N LEU A 268 15.14 -9.16 12.63
CA LEU A 268 16.32 -8.47 13.12
C LEU A 268 17.56 -9.17 12.57
N ILE A 269 18.28 -8.49 11.68
CA ILE A 269 19.44 -9.08 10.99
C ILE A 269 20.68 -8.21 11.27
N PRO A 270 21.67 -8.71 12.01
CA PRO A 270 22.91 -7.98 12.23
C PRO A 270 23.76 -7.95 10.95
N GLN A 271 24.46 -6.84 10.72
CA GLN A 271 25.33 -6.67 9.55
C GLN A 271 26.60 -7.55 9.63
N ASN A 272 26.96 -8.04 10.83
CA ASN A 272 28.10 -8.90 11.06
C ASN A 272 27.83 -9.86 12.23
N SER A 273 28.68 -10.88 12.38
CA SER A 273 28.53 -11.91 13.41
C SER A 273 29.01 -11.49 14.82
N ARG A 274 29.18 -10.20 15.11
CA ARG A 274 29.62 -9.73 16.44
C ARG A 274 28.51 -9.81 17.48
N MET A 275 27.26 -9.87 17.05
CA MET A 275 26.08 -9.96 17.90
C MET A 275 25.11 -10.99 17.35
N GLN A 276 24.47 -11.73 18.25
CA GLN A 276 23.41 -12.67 17.97
C GLN A 276 22.13 -12.19 18.63
N LEU A 277 21.03 -12.36 17.91
CA LEU A 277 19.70 -11.89 18.30
C LEU A 277 18.66 -12.64 17.47
N GLU A 278 17.48 -12.81 18.04
CA GLU A 278 16.40 -13.58 17.42
C GLU A 278 15.31 -12.68 16.85
N ASN A 279 14.59 -13.20 15.85
CA ASN A 279 13.38 -12.53 15.36
C ASN A 279 12.28 -12.59 16.42
N VAL A 280 11.49 -11.53 16.55
CA VAL A 280 10.33 -11.51 17.46
C VAL A 280 9.07 -11.82 16.67
N ASN A 281 8.28 -12.79 17.12
CA ASN A 281 7.07 -13.21 16.41
C ASN A 281 5.80 -12.75 17.12
N SER A 282 4.73 -12.58 16.34
CA SER A 282 3.36 -12.37 16.82
C SER A 282 3.18 -11.17 17.76
N VAL A 283 3.82 -10.04 17.44
CA VAL A 283 3.66 -8.79 18.20
C VAL A 283 2.35 -8.12 17.79
N LYS A 284 1.43 -7.99 18.75
CA LYS A 284 0.17 -7.27 18.56
C LYS A 284 0.34 -5.79 18.91
N LEU A 285 0.28 -4.93 17.90
CA LEU A 285 0.31 -3.47 18.05
C LEU A 285 -1.12 -2.93 18.02
N ALA A 286 -1.52 -2.18 19.05
CA ALA A 286 -2.81 -1.50 19.06
C ALA A 286 -2.87 -0.38 18.00
N ALA A 287 -4.07 0.05 17.64
CA ALA A 287 -4.26 1.23 16.80
C ALA A 287 -3.64 2.48 17.47
N LYS A 288 -3.05 3.38 16.66
CA LYS A 288 -2.43 4.64 17.13
C LYS A 288 -1.53 4.49 18.37
N SER A 289 -0.73 3.43 18.41
CA SER A 289 0.07 3.08 19.58
C SER A 289 1.57 3.06 19.30
N ARG A 290 2.32 3.18 20.40
CA ARG A 290 3.76 2.92 20.43
C ARG A 290 4.00 1.87 21.50
N GLN A 291 4.67 0.78 21.12
CA GLN A 291 4.97 -0.31 22.03
C GLN A 291 6.47 -0.54 22.07
N GLN A 292 7.04 -0.61 23.28
CA GLN A 292 8.44 -0.90 23.48
C GLN A 292 8.62 -2.39 23.71
N LEU A 293 9.50 -3.02 22.94
CA LEU A 293 9.92 -4.40 23.12
C LEU A 293 11.32 -4.44 23.71
N SER A 294 11.53 -5.34 24.66
CA SER A 294 12.86 -5.62 25.20
C SER A 294 13.50 -6.73 24.37
N ILE A 295 14.40 -6.35 23.46
CA ILE A 295 15.13 -7.28 22.60
C ILE A 295 16.39 -7.75 23.33
N GLU A 296 16.52 -9.05 23.53
CA GLU A 296 17.74 -9.63 24.09
C GLU A 296 18.80 -9.75 23.00
N ILE A 297 20.03 -9.37 23.33
CA ILE A 297 21.16 -9.34 22.41
C ILE A 297 22.36 -9.96 23.09
N ASP A 298 22.90 -10.99 22.47
CA ASP A 298 24.13 -11.65 22.87
C ASP A 298 25.30 -11.10 22.07
N VAL A 299 26.28 -10.57 22.77
CA VAL A 299 27.48 -10.00 22.18
C VAL A 299 28.58 -11.05 22.17
N ILE A 300 29.01 -11.39 20.96
CA ILE A 300 30.06 -12.37 20.68
C ILE A 300 31.44 -11.68 20.69
N ALA A 301 31.54 -10.46 20.15
CA ALA A 301 32.79 -9.71 20.10
C ALA A 301 32.58 -8.18 20.26
N PRO A 302 33.54 -7.46 20.88
CA PRO A 302 33.50 -5.99 20.94
C PRO A 302 33.48 -5.33 19.56
N GLY A 303 32.98 -4.10 19.50
CA GLY A 303 32.92 -3.29 18.28
C GLY A 303 31.50 -2.81 17.94
N SER A 304 31.38 -2.12 16.80
CA SER A 304 30.09 -1.60 16.33
C SER A 304 29.47 -2.49 15.27
N THR A 305 28.14 -2.60 15.29
CA THR A 305 27.34 -3.28 14.27
C THR A 305 26.03 -2.53 14.03
N ILE A 306 25.48 -2.69 12.83
CA ILE A 306 24.14 -2.22 12.51
C ILE A 306 23.24 -3.45 12.50
N VAL A 307 22.17 -3.39 13.29
CA VAL A 307 21.09 -4.37 13.21
C VAL A 307 19.99 -3.79 12.36
N PHE A 308 19.68 -4.47 11.27
CA PHE A 308 18.58 -4.11 10.41
C PHE A 308 17.27 -4.69 10.96
N ALA A 309 16.37 -3.81 11.35
CA ALA A 309 15.05 -4.15 11.84
C ALA A 309 14.00 -3.92 10.74
N GLN A 310 13.18 -4.92 10.44
CA GLN A 310 12.10 -4.78 9.47
C GLN A 310 10.91 -5.64 9.88
N PHE A 311 9.69 -5.17 9.61
CA PHE A 311 8.52 -5.99 9.85
C PHE A 311 8.43 -7.13 8.83
N MET A 312 7.78 -8.19 9.25
CA MET A 312 7.58 -9.40 8.48
C MET A 312 6.15 -9.90 8.73
N ASN A 313 5.49 -10.40 7.70
CA ASN A 313 4.17 -11.02 7.85
C ASN A 313 4.28 -12.47 8.31
N SER A 314 3.14 -13.09 8.60
CA SER A 314 3.06 -14.50 9.03
C SER A 314 3.62 -15.50 8.01
N LYS A 315 3.81 -15.09 6.74
CA LYS A 315 4.38 -15.90 5.66
C LYS A 315 5.89 -15.70 5.49
N GLY A 316 6.54 -14.90 6.33
CA GLY A 316 7.97 -14.63 6.24
C GLY A 316 8.35 -13.54 5.23
N GLN A 317 7.39 -12.86 4.61
CA GLN A 317 7.68 -11.76 3.68
C GLN A 317 7.99 -10.48 4.46
N LEU A 318 9.12 -9.85 4.15
CA LEU A 318 9.50 -8.54 4.69
C LEU A 318 8.56 -7.44 4.18
N VAL A 319 8.14 -6.54 5.08
CA VAL A 319 7.15 -5.50 4.85
C VAL A 319 7.62 -4.17 5.42
N GLY A 320 7.34 -3.08 4.70
CA GLY A 320 7.68 -1.73 5.11
C GLY A 320 9.16 -1.41 4.94
N GLU A 321 9.58 -0.29 5.53
CA GLU A 321 10.96 0.20 5.41
C GLU A 321 11.88 -0.50 6.44
N GLN A 322 13.10 -0.79 6.00
CA GLN A 322 14.15 -1.33 6.85
C GLN A 322 14.73 -0.20 7.72
N THR A 323 14.75 -0.43 9.03
CA THR A 323 15.26 0.53 10.02
C THR A 323 16.62 0.09 10.53
N LYS A 324 17.53 1.04 10.72
CA LYS A 324 18.88 0.79 11.26
C LYS A 324 18.90 1.03 12.76
N LEU A 325 19.27 0.00 13.52
CA LEU A 325 19.60 0.08 14.93
C LEU A 325 21.13 0.05 15.04
N ASN A 326 21.75 1.09 15.62
CA ASN A 326 23.20 1.14 15.75
C ASN A 326 23.59 0.63 17.13
N LEU A 327 24.40 -0.43 17.19
CA LEU A 327 24.82 -1.06 18.44
C LEU A 327 26.33 -1.02 18.54
N THR A 328 26.83 -0.60 19.69
CA THR A 328 28.26 -0.57 19.98
C THR A 328 28.51 -1.33 21.27
N ALA A 329 29.40 -2.32 21.22
CA ALA A 329 29.77 -3.11 22.39
C ALA A 329 31.21 -2.86 22.81
N THR A 330 31.42 -2.64 24.12
CA THR A 330 32.73 -2.37 24.73
C THR A 330 33.07 -3.38 25.82
N ILE A 331 32.65 -4.63 25.66
CA ILE A 331 32.76 -5.65 26.70
C ILE A 331 34.23 -5.93 26.98
N ILE A 332 34.58 -5.83 28.26
CA ILE A 332 35.85 -6.30 28.81
C ILE A 332 35.65 -7.75 29.24
N ASP A 333 36.49 -8.66 28.77
CA ASP A 333 36.42 -10.05 29.22
C ASP A 333 36.64 -10.10 30.75
N SER A 334 35.69 -10.68 31.47
CA SER A 334 35.76 -10.88 32.92
C SER A 334 37.06 -11.59 33.32
N ARG A 335 37.55 -12.52 32.49
CA ARG A 335 38.84 -13.20 32.73
C ARG A 335 39.98 -12.19 32.74
N VAL A 336 40.02 -11.27 31.77
CA VAL A 336 41.06 -10.24 31.68
C VAL A 336 41.00 -9.34 32.91
N ALA A 337 39.80 -8.94 33.35
CA ALA A 337 39.64 -8.14 34.57
C ALA A 337 40.18 -8.85 35.82
N TRP A 338 39.91 -10.16 35.98
CA TRP A 338 40.45 -10.97 37.07
C TRP A 338 41.97 -11.14 36.97
N PHE A 339 42.53 -11.34 35.77
CA PHE A 339 43.98 -11.41 35.57
C PHE A 339 44.66 -10.08 35.91
N THR A 340 44.13 -8.95 35.46
CA THR A 340 44.70 -7.63 35.79
C THR A 340 44.58 -7.32 37.28
N THR A 341 43.46 -7.69 37.91
CA THR A 341 43.26 -7.48 39.35
C THR A 341 44.20 -8.38 40.15
N GLY A 342 44.33 -9.66 39.78
CA GLY A 342 45.27 -10.60 40.42
C GLY A 342 46.72 -10.16 40.28
N ALA A 343 47.12 -9.71 39.09
CA ALA A 343 48.46 -9.16 38.85
C ALA A 343 48.72 -7.90 39.69
N ALA A 344 47.75 -6.99 39.79
CA ALA A 344 47.86 -5.79 40.62
C ALA A 344 48.01 -6.14 42.11
N VAL A 345 47.25 -7.12 42.61
CA VAL A 345 47.36 -7.61 44.00
C VAL A 345 48.74 -8.22 44.25
N LEU A 346 49.24 -9.06 43.33
CA LEU A 346 50.57 -9.65 43.44
C LEU A 346 51.68 -8.59 43.45
N LEU A 347 51.57 -7.56 42.60
CA LEU A 347 52.51 -6.43 42.60
C LEU A 347 52.48 -5.67 43.94
N PHE A 348 51.29 -5.47 44.52
CA PHE A 348 51.14 -4.82 45.82
C PHE A 348 51.81 -5.62 46.94
N ILE A 349 51.60 -6.95 46.97
CA ILE A 349 52.25 -7.85 47.93
C ILE A 349 53.78 -7.83 47.75
N GLY A 350 54.25 -7.84 46.49
CA GLY A 350 55.67 -7.71 46.16
C GLY A 350 56.28 -6.41 46.68
N ALA A 351 55.58 -5.28 46.53
CA ALA A 351 56.03 -3.99 47.04
C ALA A 351 56.09 -3.95 48.58
N ILE A 352 55.06 -4.48 49.26
CA ILE A 352 55.03 -4.56 50.73
C ILE A 352 56.17 -5.43 51.25
N THR A 353 56.37 -6.62 50.67
CA THR A 353 57.44 -7.54 51.08
C THR A 353 58.83 -6.95 50.86
N GLN A 354 59.07 -6.27 49.73
CA GLN A 354 60.31 -5.54 49.50
C GLN A 354 60.53 -4.41 50.51
N SER A 355 59.48 -3.65 50.85
CA SER A 355 59.56 -2.58 51.84
C SER A 355 59.91 -3.10 53.25
N VAL A 356 59.26 -4.18 53.69
CA VAL A 356 59.58 -4.84 54.97
C VAL A 356 61.01 -5.41 54.98
N ARG A 357 61.45 -6.03 53.88
CA ARG A 357 62.82 -6.56 53.75
C ARG A 357 63.88 -5.46 53.77
N ARG A 358 63.58 -4.29 53.18
CA ARG A 358 64.42 -3.09 53.22
C ARG A 358 64.56 -2.54 54.64
N ILE A 359 63.45 -2.42 55.38
CA ILE A 359 63.45 -1.95 56.77
C ILE A 359 64.19 -2.92 57.70
N ARG A 360 64.06 -4.24 57.49
CA ARG A 360 64.82 -5.25 58.25
C ARG A 360 66.33 -5.21 57.96
N ARG A 361 66.76 -4.96 56.72
CA ARG A 361 68.19 -4.80 56.40
C ARG A 361 68.80 -3.54 57.00
N GLY A 362 68.05 -2.43 57.07
CA GLY A 362 68.51 -1.21 57.74
C GLY A 362 68.61 -1.31 59.28
N ARG A 363 68.15 -2.41 59.89
CA ARG A 363 68.30 -2.67 61.34
C ARG A 363 69.50 -3.56 61.70
N ASN A 364 70.18 -4.16 60.72
CA ASN A 364 71.37 -5.00 60.96
C ASN A 364 72.70 -4.25 60.71
N GLU A 365 72.68 -2.92 60.55
CA GLU A 365 73.87 -2.07 60.40
C GLU A 365 74.05 -1.09 61.59
N LYS A 366 73.59 -1.44 62.78
CA LYS A 366 73.90 -0.70 64.01
C LYS A 366 74.60 -1.58 65.03
#